data_AF-A0A0D1JD80-F1
#
_entry.id   AF-A0A0D1JD80-F1
#
_cell.length_a   1.000
_cell.length_b   1.000
_cell.length_c   1.000
_cell.angle_alpha   90.00
_cell.angle_beta   90.00
_cell.angle_gamma   90.00
#
_symmetry.space_group_name_H-M   'P 1'
#
loop_
_entity.id
_entity.type
_entity.pdbx_description
1 polymer ?
#
loop_
_entity_poly.entity_id
_entity_poly.type
_entity_poly.pdbx_seq_one_letter_code
_entity_poly.pdbx_strand_id
1 'polypeptide(L)'
;MTNIQQEFLESKNKITEPSLSSDTWQGSLANKFELIRDEINSEYQDLKGKQLDEVITKIEDKINTLIDDIDGLKNQITSIEKEIEKQKIKIHTDKEEFVWAMK
;
A
#
# COMPACT_ATOMS: atom_id res chain seq x y z
N MET A 1 -6.15 4.35 -9.44
CA MET A 1 -4.96 3.52 -9.73
C MET A 1 -5.02 2.81 -11.08
N THR A 2 -6.20 2.43 -11.57
CA THR A 2 -6.38 1.70 -12.84
C THR A 2 -5.86 2.42 -14.09
N ASN A 3 -6.03 3.74 -14.21
CA ASN A 3 -5.65 4.45 -15.45
C ASN A 3 -4.12 4.45 -15.70
N ILE A 4 -3.32 4.69 -14.66
CA ILE A 4 -1.84 4.75 -14.79
C ILE A 4 -1.25 3.37 -15.10
N GLN A 5 -1.76 2.31 -14.45
CA GLN A 5 -1.34 0.94 -14.76
C GLN A 5 -1.69 0.58 -16.20
N GLN A 6 -2.88 0.95 -16.66
CA GLN A 6 -3.31 0.68 -18.01
C GLN A 6 -2.47 1.44 -19.05
N GLU A 7 -2.21 2.74 -18.84
CA GLU A 7 -1.30 3.54 -19.68
C GLU A 7 0.12 2.92 -19.75
N PHE A 8 0.64 2.41 -18.64
CA PHE A 8 1.92 1.71 -18.60
C PHE A 8 1.88 0.39 -19.40
N LEU A 9 0.81 -0.39 -19.27
CA LEU A 9 0.63 -1.64 -20.03
C LEU A 9 0.53 -1.38 -21.53
N GLU A 10 -0.18 -0.33 -21.92
CA GLU A 10 -0.37 0.07 -23.31
C GLU A 10 0.91 0.65 -23.93
N SER A 11 1.83 1.21 -23.13
CA SER A 11 3.08 1.79 -23.60
C SER A 11 4.08 0.78 -24.20
N LYS A 12 3.88 -0.53 -23.99
CA LYS A 12 4.77 -1.60 -24.47
C LYS A 12 5.06 -1.49 -25.97
N ASN A 13 4.04 -1.17 -26.77
CA ASN A 13 4.17 -1.06 -28.22
C ASN A 13 5.14 0.06 -28.66
N LYS A 14 5.34 1.08 -27.84
CA LYS A 14 6.27 2.19 -28.12
C LYS A 14 7.73 1.76 -28.06
N ILE A 15 8.03 0.63 -27.41
CA ILE A 15 9.39 0.06 -27.35
C ILE A 15 9.71 -0.65 -28.67
N THR A 16 8.71 -1.32 -29.27
CA THR A 16 8.89 -2.18 -30.44
C THR A 16 8.62 -1.49 -31.78
N GLU A 17 7.89 -0.36 -31.78
CA GLU A 17 7.54 0.38 -33.00
C GLU A 17 8.43 1.62 -33.24
N PRO A 18 8.77 1.96 -34.50
CA PRO A 18 8.55 1.16 -35.72
C PRO A 18 9.47 -0.08 -35.78
N SER A 19 9.03 -1.12 -36.49
CA SER A 19 9.85 -2.31 -36.80
C SER A 19 11.15 -1.94 -37.51
N LEU A 20 12.28 -2.50 -37.05
CA LEU A 20 13.58 -2.35 -37.71
C LEU A 20 13.80 -3.57 -38.60
N SER A 21 13.45 -3.43 -39.88
CA SER A 21 13.77 -4.44 -40.91
C SER A 21 14.95 -3.99 -41.77
N SER A 22 15.52 -4.93 -42.53
CA SER A 22 16.49 -4.64 -43.61
C SER A 22 16.01 -3.56 -44.57
N ASP A 23 14.70 -3.42 -44.71
CA ASP A 23 14.04 -2.47 -45.62
C ASP A 23 13.82 -1.09 -44.97
N THR A 24 14.02 -0.97 -43.66
CA THR A 24 13.70 0.24 -42.86
C THR A 24 14.95 0.91 -42.29
N TRP A 25 15.88 0.16 -41.68
CA TRP A 25 17.14 0.68 -41.13
C TRP A 25 18.17 -0.44 -40.90
N GLN A 26 19.37 -0.32 -41.47
CA GLN A 26 20.44 -1.33 -41.38
C GLN A 26 21.81 -0.75 -41.00
N GLY A 27 22.72 -1.63 -40.54
CA GLY A 27 24.11 -1.29 -40.20
C GLY A 27 24.40 -1.29 -38.69
N SER A 28 25.64 -0.96 -38.32
CA SER A 28 26.10 -1.05 -36.93
C SER A 28 25.32 -0.17 -35.95
N LEU A 29 24.78 0.96 -36.42
CA LEU A 29 23.90 1.83 -35.62
C LEU A 29 22.53 1.19 -35.39
N ALA A 30 21.95 0.54 -36.39
CA ALA A 30 20.69 -0.19 -36.25
C ALA A 30 20.85 -1.35 -35.25
N ASN A 31 21.95 -2.10 -35.33
CA ASN A 31 22.24 -3.18 -34.37
C ASN A 31 22.37 -2.67 -32.93
N LYS A 32 23.05 -1.53 -32.72
CA LYS A 32 23.15 -0.91 -31.38
C LYS A 32 21.80 -0.45 -30.86
N PHE A 33 20.95 0.07 -31.73
CA PHE A 33 19.62 0.52 -31.35
C PHE A 33 18.69 -0.65 -30.99
N GLU A 34 18.80 -1.81 -31.66
CA GLU A 34 18.09 -3.03 -31.25
C GLU A 34 18.52 -3.51 -29.87
N LEU A 35 19.82 -3.51 -29.57
CA LEU A 35 20.30 -3.87 -28.22
C LEU A 35 19.69 -2.98 -27.13
N ILE A 36 19.55 -1.67 -27.39
CA ILE A 36 18.89 -0.74 -26.46
C ILE A 36 17.40 -1.09 -26.31
N ARG A 37 16.71 -1.46 -27.40
CA ARG A 37 15.29 -1.89 -27.33
C ARG A 37 15.12 -3.16 -26.52
N ASP A 38 16.03 -4.12 -26.67
CA ASP A 38 16.03 -5.36 -25.89
C ASP A 38 16.24 -5.08 -24.40
N GLU A 39 17.19 -4.20 -24.06
CA GLU A 39 17.41 -3.74 -22.68
C GLU A 39 16.16 -3.08 -22.09
N ILE A 40 15.56 -2.12 -22.81
CA ILE A 40 14.33 -1.44 -22.37
C ILE A 40 13.18 -2.44 -22.21
N ASN A 41 13.01 -3.39 -23.13
CA ASN A 41 11.96 -4.40 -23.04
C ASN A 41 12.18 -5.34 -21.84
N SER A 42 13.43 -5.71 -21.56
CA SER A 42 13.78 -6.51 -20.37
C SER A 42 13.42 -5.76 -19.09
N GLU A 43 13.83 -4.50 -18.95
CA GLU A 43 13.50 -3.67 -17.79
C GLU A 43 11.99 -3.47 -17.65
N TYR A 44 11.28 -3.27 -18.77
CA TYR A 44 9.83 -3.18 -18.78
C TYR A 44 9.16 -4.45 -18.24
N GLN A 45 9.64 -5.64 -18.64
CA GLN A 45 9.10 -6.90 -18.12
C GLN A 45 9.38 -7.07 -16.62
N ASP A 46 10.55 -6.67 -16.13
CA ASP A 46 10.88 -6.75 -14.70
C ASP A 46 10.00 -5.79 -13.85
N LEU A 47 9.85 -4.55 -14.33
CA LEU A 47 8.95 -3.56 -13.73
C LEU A 47 7.51 -4.07 -13.68
N LYS A 48 7.00 -4.57 -14.80
CA LYS A 48 5.64 -5.08 -14.93
C LYS A 48 5.40 -6.33 -14.10
N GLY A 49 6.34 -7.28 -14.12
CA GLY A 49 6.12 -8.63 -13.61
C GLY A 49 6.45 -8.81 -12.14
N LYS A 50 7.20 -7.88 -11.54
CA LYS A 50 7.67 -8.05 -10.17
C LYS A 50 7.66 -6.77 -9.38
N GLN A 51 8.33 -5.73 -9.85
CA GLN A 51 8.59 -4.55 -9.02
C GLN A 51 7.30 -3.80 -8.65
N LEU A 52 6.40 -3.61 -9.62
CA LEU A 52 5.16 -2.89 -9.38
C LEU A 52 4.23 -3.64 -8.43
N ASP A 53 4.04 -4.94 -8.66
CA ASP A 53 3.21 -5.79 -7.82
C ASP A 53 3.75 -5.86 -6.39
N GLU A 54 5.07 -6.04 -6.21
CA GLU A 54 5.70 -6.04 -4.89
C GLU A 54 5.47 -4.74 -4.12
N VAL A 55 5.55 -3.59 -4.79
CA VAL A 55 5.33 -2.28 -4.17
C VAL A 55 3.87 -2.11 -3.78
N ILE A 56 2.94 -2.51 -4.66
CA ILE A 56 1.50 -2.44 -4.39
C ILE A 56 1.14 -3.34 -3.21
N THR A 57 1.58 -4.59 -3.19
CA THR A 57 1.34 -5.52 -2.08
C THR A 57 1.90 -4.97 -0.76
N LYS A 58 3.11 -4.39 -0.75
CA LYS A 58 3.66 -3.76 0.46
C LYS A 58 2.82 -2.59 0.96
N ILE A 59 2.24 -1.80 0.05
CA ILE A 59 1.33 -0.70 0.41
C ILE A 59 0.03 -1.26 1.00
N GLU A 60 -0.55 -2.28 0.38
CA GLU A 60 -1.77 -2.95 0.86
C GLU A 60 -1.57 -3.57 2.25
N ASP A 61 -0.46 -4.29 2.45
CA ASP A 61 -0.08 -4.86 3.75
C ASP A 61 0.05 -3.78 4.82
N LYS A 62 0.65 -2.63 4.47
CA LYS A 62 0.80 -1.52 5.40
C LYS A 62 -0.53 -0.85 5.73
N ILE A 63 -1.44 -0.73 4.75
CA ILE A 63 -2.80 -0.25 4.97
C ILE A 63 -3.53 -1.17 5.94
N ASN A 64 -3.48 -2.49 5.71
CA ASN A 64 -4.15 -3.46 6.58
C ASN A 64 -3.58 -3.43 8.00
N THR A 65 -2.25 -3.37 8.15
CA THR A 65 -1.60 -3.21 9.46
C THR A 65 -2.10 -1.97 10.20
N LEU A 66 -2.21 -0.82 9.50
CA LEU A 66 -2.69 0.42 10.11
C LEU A 66 -4.17 0.34 10.51
N ILE A 67 -5.00 -0.38 9.75
CA ILE A 67 -6.40 -0.62 10.09
C ILE A 67 -6.50 -1.45 11.38
N ASP A 68 -5.73 -2.54 11.47
CA ASP A 68 -5.68 -3.40 12.66
C ASP A 68 -5.21 -2.62 13.90
N ASP A 69 -4.18 -1.78 13.75
CA ASP A 69 -3.69 -0.92 14.82
C ASP A 69 -4.77 0.07 15.28
N ILE A 70 -5.49 0.71 14.35
CA ILE A 70 -6.60 1.62 14.66
C ILE A 70 -7.69 0.90 15.46
N ASP A 71 -8.10 -0.29 15.04
CA ASP A 71 -9.16 -1.04 15.71
C ASP A 71 -8.70 -1.57 17.08
N GLY A 72 -7.44 -1.97 17.19
CA GLY A 72 -6.81 -2.30 18.47
C GLY A 72 -6.85 -1.12 19.45
N LEU A 73 -6.48 0.08 18.99
CA LEU A 73 -6.52 1.30 19.81
C LEU A 73 -7.95 1.68 20.21
N LYS A 74 -8.93 1.59 19.32
CA LYS A 74 -10.34 1.81 19.66
C LYS A 74 -10.81 0.88 20.77
N ASN A 75 -10.48 -0.41 20.68
CA ASN A 75 -10.84 -1.39 21.69
C ASN A 75 -10.21 -1.07 23.06
N GLN A 76 -8.94 -0.63 23.06
CA GLN A 76 -8.27 -0.18 24.28
C GLN A 76 -8.95 1.05 24.88
N ILE A 77 -9.29 2.06 24.07
CA ILE A 77 -10.02 3.25 24.52
C ILE A 77 -11.34 2.84 25.18
N THR A 78 -12.16 2.04 24.52
CA THR A 78 -13.44 1.58 25.08
C THR A 78 -13.26 0.80 26.38
N SER A 79 -12.21 -0.02 26.49
CA SER A 79 -11.91 -0.75 27.74
C SER A 79 -11.55 0.22 28.87
N ILE A 80 -10.73 1.23 28.59
CA ILE A 80 -10.32 2.24 29.56
C ILE A 80 -11.53 3.08 30.00
N GLU A 81 -12.39 3.50 29.07
CA GLU A 81 -13.61 4.26 29.38
C GLU A 81 -14.54 3.47 30.32
N LYS A 82 -14.74 2.17 30.07
CA LYS A 82 -15.52 1.30 30.95
C LYS A 82 -14.92 1.19 32.35
N GLU A 83 -13.60 1.11 32.45
CA GLU A 83 -12.91 1.01 33.72
C GLU A 83 -13.01 2.32 34.52
N ILE A 84 -12.86 3.47 33.84
CA ILE A 84 -13.09 4.79 34.44
C ILE A 84 -14.51 4.89 35.00
N GLU A 85 -15.52 4.43 34.25
CA GLU A 85 -16.91 4.50 34.68
C GLU A 85 -17.17 3.64 35.92
N LYS A 86 -16.64 2.40 35.95
CA LYS A 86 -16.71 1.54 37.13
C LYS A 86 -16.09 2.18 38.36
N GLN A 87 -14.91 2.80 38.20
CA GLN A 87 -14.24 3.48 39.31
C GLN A 87 -15.02 4.69 39.81
N LYS A 88 -15.63 5.48 38.91
CA LYS A 88 -16.51 6.60 39.28
C LYS A 88 -17.70 6.13 40.11
N ILE A 89 -18.38 5.06 39.66
CA ILE A 89 -19.52 4.47 40.39
C ILE A 89 -19.06 4.01 41.78
N LYS A 90 -17.95 3.27 41.86
CA LYS A 90 -17.41 2.80 43.14
C LYS A 90 -17.12 3.95 44.11
N ILE A 91 -16.42 4.99 43.65
CA ILE A 91 -16.12 6.17 44.47
C ILE A 91 -17.40 6.87 44.95
N HIS A 92 -18.44 6.91 44.11
CA HIS A 92 -19.72 7.48 44.50
C HIS A 92 -20.40 6.66 45.60
N THR A 93 -20.47 5.33 45.43
CA THR A 93 -21.04 4.41 46.43
C THR A 93 -20.29 4.48 47.76
N ASP A 94 -18.96 4.41 47.73
CA ASP A 94 -18.12 4.46 48.93
C ASP A 94 -18.34 5.78 49.72
N LYS A 95 -18.58 6.90 49.01
CA LYS A 95 -18.91 8.18 49.64
C LYS A 95 -20.29 8.18 50.30
N GLU A 96 -21.30 7.59 49.66
CA GLU A 96 -22.65 7.49 50.23
C GLU A 96 -22.67 6.63 51.50
N GLU A 97 -21.97 5.49 51.48
CA GLU A 97 -21.82 4.62 52.66
C GLU A 97 -21.15 5.35 53.82
N PHE A 98 -20.08 6.10 53.55
CA PHE A 98 -19.39 6.89 54.58
C PHE A 98 -20.31 7.95 55.20
N VAL A 99 -21.10 8.66 54.38
CA VAL A 99 -22.06 9.66 54.87
C VAL A 99 -23.16 9.01 55.72
N TRP A 100 -23.65 7.83 55.32
CA TRP A 100 -24.64 7.10 56.10
C TRP A 100 -24.07 6.62 57.45
N ALA A 101 -22.83 6.12 57.47
CA ALA A 101 -22.17 5.64 58.69
C ALA A 101 -21.87 6.73 59.73
N MET A 102 -21.89 8.01 59.34
CA MET A 102 -21.66 9.14 60.24
C MET A 102 -22.94 9.80 60.79
N LYS A 103 -24.13 9.36 60.36
CA LYS A 103 -25.43 9.81 60.90
C LYS A 103 -25.89 8.91 62.03
#